data_AF-A0A172CHL7-F1
#
_entry.id   AF-A0A172CHL7-F1
#
_cell.length_a   1.000
_cell.length_b   1.000
_cell.length_c   1.000
_cell.angle_alpha   90.00
_cell.angle_beta   90.00
_cell.angle_gamma   90.00
#
_symmetry.space_group_name_H-M   'P 1'
#
loop_
_entity.id
_entity.type
_entity.pdbx_description
1 polymer ?
#
loop_
_entity_poly.entity_id
_entity_poly.type
_entity_poly.pdbx_seq_one_letter_code
_entity_poly.pdbx_strand_id
1 'polypeptide(L)'
;MASHIVITRYKVVEVSTSKTGKHGHAKCHFVGIDIFNGKKLEDIVPSSHNCDVPHVNRTDYQLIDISEDGFVSLLTENGNTKDDLRLPTDDNLLTPALVGFHFEN
;
A
#
# COMPACT_ATOMS: atom_id res chain seq x y z
N MET A 1 -13.69 -8.00 12.59
CA MET A 1 -12.71 -6.93 12.86
C MET A 1 -11.35 -7.45 12.46
N ALA A 2 -10.79 -6.96 11.34
CA ALA A 2 -9.45 -7.35 10.92
C ALA A 2 -8.42 -6.49 11.67
N SER A 3 -7.58 -7.13 12.49
CA SER A 3 -6.51 -6.48 13.25
C SER A 3 -5.36 -6.12 12.31
N HIS A 4 -5.06 -4.82 12.22
CA HIS A 4 -3.94 -4.29 11.44
C HIS A 4 -2.70 -4.22 12.35
N ILE A 5 -1.70 -5.08 12.09
CA ILE A 5 -0.37 -5.10 12.74
C ILE A 5 0.65 -4.90 11.62
N VAL A 6 1.79 -4.28 11.86
CA VAL A 6 2.60 -3.75 10.75
C VAL A 6 3.95 -4.37 10.61
N ILE A 7 4.28 -4.39 9.33
CA ILE A 7 5.61 -4.17 8.81
C ILE A 7 5.47 -2.83 8.03
N THR A 8 6.28 -1.83 8.34
CA THR A 8 6.12 -0.44 7.86
C THR A 8 6.15 -0.36 6.34
N ARG A 9 5.04 0.08 5.70
CA ARG A 9 4.81 0.11 4.23
C ARG A 9 4.31 -1.20 3.59
N TYR A 10 4.00 -2.23 4.38
CA TYR A 10 3.61 -3.54 3.87
C TYR A 10 2.18 -3.91 4.25
N LYS A 11 1.47 -4.54 3.31
CA LYS A 11 0.23 -5.26 3.56
C LYS A 11 0.57 -6.65 4.08
N VAL A 12 0.15 -6.98 5.30
CA VAL A 12 0.30 -8.33 5.86
C VAL A 12 -0.56 -9.31 5.07
N VAL A 13 0.07 -10.37 4.57
CA VAL A 13 -0.59 -11.45 3.80
C VAL A 13 -0.60 -12.77 4.54
N GLU A 14 0.29 -12.96 5.52
CA GLU A 14 0.32 -14.15 6.37
C GLU A 14 0.76 -13.80 7.79
N VAL A 15 0.20 -14.51 8.77
CA VAL A 15 0.58 -14.44 10.18
C VAL A 15 0.66 -15.85 10.74
N SER A 16 1.78 -16.20 11.34
CA SER A 16 1.92 -17.42 12.12
C SER A 16 2.44 -17.12 13.53
N THR A 17 2.05 -17.92 14.52
CA THR A 17 2.48 -17.74 15.91
C THR A 17 3.14 -19.01 16.40
N SER A 18 4.35 -18.90 16.95
CA SER A 18 5.10 -20.01 17.52
C SER A 18 5.28 -19.81 19.02
N LYS A 19 5.07 -20.88 19.81
CA LYS A 19 5.41 -20.90 21.24
C LYS A 19 6.83 -21.44 21.41
N THR A 20 7.65 -20.75 22.19
CA THR A 20 9.01 -21.19 22.49
C THR A 20 9.01 -22.01 23.79
N GLY A 21 8.98 -23.34 23.71
CA GLY A 21 9.12 -24.23 24.87
C GLY A 21 8.14 -23.98 26.04
N LYS A 22 8.48 -24.50 27.24
CA LYS A 22 7.61 -24.49 28.43
C LYS A 22 7.40 -23.09 29.05
N HIS A 23 8.38 -22.19 28.92
CA HIS A 23 8.38 -20.88 29.57
C HIS A 23 8.63 -19.70 28.63
N GLY A 24 8.78 -19.94 27.33
CA GLY A 24 9.15 -18.87 26.41
C GLY A 24 7.94 -18.12 25.86
N HIS A 25 8.17 -16.86 25.53
CA HIS A 25 7.16 -15.99 24.96
C HIS A 25 6.79 -16.44 23.54
N ALA A 26 5.52 -16.25 23.19
CA ALA A 26 5.09 -16.49 21.82
C ALA A 26 5.73 -15.46 20.88
N LYS A 27 6.14 -15.93 19.71
CA LYS A 27 6.67 -15.10 18.62
C LYS A 27 5.68 -15.11 17.48
N CYS A 28 5.41 -13.94 16.92
CA CYS A 28 4.60 -13.78 15.72
C CYS A 28 5.56 -13.65 14.53
N HIS A 29 5.39 -14.50 13.52
CA HIS A 29 6.03 -14.39 12.22
C HIS A 29 5.02 -13.80 11.25
N PHE A 30 5.41 -12.71 10.60
CA PHE A 30 4.60 -11.95 9.69
C PHE A 30 5.21 -12.02 8.30
N VAL A 31 4.34 -12.16 7.30
CA VAL A 31 4.72 -12.00 5.90
C VAL A 31 3.95 -10.81 5.35
N GLY A 32 4.68 -9.84 4.80
CA GLY A 32 4.12 -8.63 4.22
C GLY A 32 4.52 -8.45 2.76
N ILE A 33 3.66 -7.77 1.99
CA ILE A 33 3.93 -7.32 0.62
C ILE A 33 3.98 -5.79 0.61
N ASP A 34 5.05 -5.20 0.08
CA ASP A 34 5.22 -3.75 -0.03
C ASP A 34 4.11 -3.19 -0.92
N ILE A 35 3.36 -2.21 -0.44
CA ILE A 35 2.21 -1.68 -1.18
C ILE A 35 2.61 -0.83 -2.39
N PHE A 36 3.89 -0.46 -2.53
CA PHE A 36 4.39 0.34 -3.64
C PHE A 36 5.20 -0.46 -4.66
N ASN A 37 5.99 -1.44 -4.22
CA ASN A 37 6.86 -2.20 -5.12
C ASN A 37 6.55 -3.71 -5.17
N GLY A 38 5.54 -4.18 -4.43
CA GLY A 38 5.12 -5.59 -4.45
C GLY A 38 6.11 -6.58 -3.86
N LYS A 39 7.24 -6.14 -3.29
CA LYS A 39 8.24 -7.05 -2.73
C LYS A 39 7.75 -7.69 -1.44
N LYS A 40 8.01 -8.98 -1.30
CA LYS A 40 7.75 -9.76 -0.09
C LYS A 40 8.81 -9.48 0.97
N LEU A 41 8.38 -9.24 2.20
CA LEU A 41 9.22 -9.23 3.40
C LEU A 41 8.65 -10.13 4.48
N GLU A 42 9.52 -10.61 5.36
CA GLU A 42 9.17 -11.42 6.51
C GLU A 42 9.81 -10.85 7.77
N ASP A 43 9.06 -10.85 8.88
CA ASP A 43 9.54 -10.35 10.17
C ASP A 43 9.06 -11.24 11.32
N ILE A 44 9.84 -11.29 12.40
CA ILE A 44 9.52 -12.05 13.62
C ILE A 44 9.60 -11.13 14.82
N VAL A 45 8.46 -10.88 15.44
CA VAL A 45 8.35 -10.02 16.63
C VAL A 45 7.80 -10.80 17.83
N PRO A 46 8.24 -10.50 19.06
CA PRO A 46 7.58 -11.01 20.25
C PRO A 46 6.12 -10.57 20.28
N SER A 47 5.22 -11.50 20.60
CA SER A 47 3.76 -11.23 20.65
C SER A 47 3.34 -10.14 21.64
N SER A 48 4.20 -9.81 22.61
CA SER A 48 3.97 -8.78 23.62
C SER A 48 4.53 -7.41 23.24
N HIS A 49 5.20 -7.27 22.10
CA HIS A 49 5.73 -5.99 21.62
C HIS A 49 4.67 -5.26 20.78
N ASN A 50 4.57 -3.95 20.96
CA ASN A 50 3.77 -3.10 20.07
C ASN A 50 4.48 -2.94 18.71
N CYS A 51 3.69 -2.74 17.66
CA CYS A 51 4.17 -2.45 16.29
C CYS A 51 3.50 -1.17 15.77
N ASP A 52 4.20 -0.40 14.94
CA ASP A 52 3.79 0.95 14.51
C ASP A 52 2.80 0.95 13.34
N VAL A 53 1.55 1.36 13.47
CA VAL A 53 0.60 1.29 12.34
C VAL A 53 0.66 2.48 11.35
N PRO A 54 1.10 2.31 10.07
CA PRO A 54 1.03 3.39 9.12
C PRO A 54 -0.43 3.57 8.70
N HIS A 55 -0.84 4.83 8.61
CA HIS A 55 -2.13 5.18 8.06
C HIS A 55 -2.04 5.18 6.54
N VAL A 56 -2.71 4.22 5.89
CA VAL A 56 -2.77 4.12 4.43
C VAL A 56 -4.11 4.69 3.96
N ASN A 57 -4.06 5.78 3.21
CA ASN A 57 -5.24 6.40 2.60
C ASN A 57 -5.28 6.11 1.11
N ARG A 58 -6.47 5.77 0.60
CA ARG A 58 -6.76 5.72 -0.83
C ARG A 58 -7.74 6.85 -1.13
N THR A 59 -7.36 7.69 -2.07
CA THR A 59 -8.22 8.75 -2.60
C THR A 59 -8.30 8.57 -4.10
N ASP A 60 -9.52 8.45 -4.60
CA ASP A 60 -9.76 8.38 -6.04
C ASP A 60 -9.88 9.82 -6.58
N TYR A 61 -9.22 10.10 -7.70
CA TYR A 61 -9.24 11.42 -8.35
C TYR A 61 -9.68 11.27 -9.81
N GLN A 62 -10.31 12.31 -10.34
CA GLN A 62 -10.55 12.40 -11.77
C GLN A 62 -9.31 12.98 -12.46
N LEU A 63 -8.76 12.28 -13.45
CA LEU A 63 -7.70 12.81 -14.29
C LEU A 63 -8.25 13.90 -15.19
N ILE A 64 -7.56 15.04 -15.24
CA ILE A 64 -7.87 16.16 -16.12
C ILE A 64 -6.95 16.12 -17.33
N ASP A 65 -5.64 16.03 -17.09
CA ASP A 65 -4.62 16.13 -18.13
C ASP A 65 -3.33 15.38 -17.76
N ILE A 66 -2.54 15.04 -18.78
CA ILE A 66 -1.20 14.47 -18.67
C ILE A 66 -0.26 15.36 -19.47
N SER A 67 0.68 16.00 -18.78
CA SER A 67 1.67 16.85 -19.43
C SER A 67 2.72 16.04 -20.19
N GLU A 68 3.36 16.67 -21.18
CA GLU A 68 4.41 16.03 -22.00
C GLU A 68 5.62 15.56 -21.18
N ASP A 69 5.88 16.19 -20.03
CA ASP A 69 6.94 15.81 -19.09
C ASP A 69 6.50 14.77 -18.04
N GLY A 70 5.29 14.21 -18.21
CA GLY A 70 4.78 13.06 -17.48
C GLY A 70 4.14 13.35 -16.11
N PHE A 71 3.88 14.62 -15.80
CA PHE A 71 3.04 14.98 -14.64
C PHE A 71 1.55 14.84 -14.98
N VAL A 72 0.75 14.56 -13.95
CA VAL A 72 -0.70 14.40 -14.08
C VAL A 72 -1.40 15.52 -13.33
N SER A 73 -2.44 16.07 -13.95
CA SER A 73 -3.35 17.02 -13.30
C SER A 73 -4.59 16.29 -12.83
N LEU A 74 -4.85 16.29 -11.51
CA LEU A 74 -5.94 15.54 -10.89
C LEU A 74 -6.95 16.49 -10.25
N LEU A 75 -8.25 16.32 -10.54
CA LEU A 75 -9.32 17.08 -9.90
C LEU A 75 -9.59 16.58 -8.49
N THR A 76 -9.49 17.48 -7.52
CA THR A 76 -9.87 17.23 -6.13
C THR A 76 -11.36 17.51 -5.91
N GLU A 77 -11.95 16.93 -4.87
CA GLU A 77 -13.36 17.13 -4.50
C GLU A 77 -13.72 18.60 -4.24
N ASN A 78 -12.73 19.42 -3.85
CA ASN A 78 -12.92 20.85 -3.59
C ASN A 78 -12.87 21.71 -4.87
N GLY A 79 -12.75 21.10 -6.05
CA GLY A 79 -12.65 21.80 -7.33
C GLY A 79 -11.26 22.36 -7.66
N ASN A 80 -10.26 22.09 -6.82
CA ASN A 80 -8.85 22.42 -7.09
C ASN A 80 -8.15 21.31 -7.89
N THR A 81 -6.99 21.63 -8.47
CA THR A 81 -6.12 20.65 -9.13
C THR A 81 -4.96 20.21 -8.25
N LYS A 82 -4.52 18.97 -8.45
CA LYS A 82 -3.34 18.36 -7.83
C LYS A 82 -2.39 17.93 -8.96
N ASP A 83 -1.27 18.66 -9.07
CA ASP A 83 -0.37 18.60 -10.24
C ASP A 83 1.07 18.16 -9.87
N ASP A 84 1.27 17.68 -8.64
CA ASP A 84 2.56 17.26 -8.08
C ASP A 84 2.88 15.77 -8.30
N LEU A 85 1.97 15.03 -8.94
CA LEU A 85 2.13 13.59 -9.18
C LEU A 85 2.54 13.32 -10.63
N ARG A 86 3.25 12.21 -10.83
CA ARG A 86 3.63 11.70 -12.15
C ARG A 86 2.93 10.39 -12.43
N LEU A 87 2.82 10.05 -13.71
CA LEU A 87 2.41 8.71 -14.09
C LEU A 87 3.30 7.65 -13.40
N PRO A 88 2.73 6.58 -12.86
CA PRO A 88 3.51 5.47 -12.32
C PRO A 88 4.49 4.93 -13.37
N THR A 89 5.70 4.55 -12.98
CA THR A 89 6.66 3.92 -13.92
C THR A 89 6.48 2.40 -13.99
N ASP A 90 5.65 1.81 -13.15
CA ASP A 90 5.36 0.38 -13.14
C ASP A 90 4.14 0.09 -14.01
N ASP A 91 4.32 -0.72 -15.06
CA ASP A 91 3.27 -1.13 -15.98
C ASP A 91 2.07 -1.78 -15.29
N ASN A 92 2.30 -2.47 -14.16
CA ASN A 92 1.24 -3.09 -13.36
C ASN A 92 0.39 -2.07 -12.60
N LEU A 93 0.91 -0.86 -12.39
CA LEU A 93 0.18 0.26 -11.76
C LEU A 93 -0.40 1.20 -12.81
N LEU A 94 0.25 1.32 -13.97
CA LEU A 94 -0.23 2.10 -15.11
C LEU A 94 -1.53 1.54 -15.69
N THR A 95 -1.62 0.22 -15.88
CA THR A 95 -2.82 -0.38 -16.48
C THR A 95 -4.07 -0.15 -15.61
N PRO A 96 -4.11 -0.47 -14.30
CA PRO A 96 -5.27 -0.15 -13.48
C PRO A 96 -5.57 1.35 -13.36
N ALA A 97 -4.53 2.22 -13.38
CA ALA A 97 -4.71 3.67 -13.33
C ALA A 97 -5.34 4.23 -14.61
N LEU A 98 -5.07 3.61 -15.76
CA LEU A 98 -5.58 4.04 -17.08
C LEU A 98 -6.81 3.27 -17.55
N VAL A 99 -7.10 2.08 -17.02
CA VAL A 99 -8.26 1.24 -17.42
C VAL A 99 -9.60 1.88 -17.02
N GLY A 100 -9.60 2.85 -16.09
CA GLY A 100 -10.75 3.73 -15.85
C GLY A 100 -11.04 4.73 -16.99
N PHE A 101 -10.11 4.89 -17.94
CA PHE A 101 -10.20 5.74 -19.13
C PHE A 101 -10.34 4.87 -20.39
N HIS A 102 -11.30 3.94 -20.39
CA HIS A 102 -11.83 3.49 -21.67
C HIS A 102 -12.64 4.64 -22.25
N PHE A 103 -12.07 5.34 -23.24
CA PHE A 103 -12.87 6.12 -24.17
C PHE A 103 -13.79 5.12 -24.88
N GLU A 104 -15.06 5.06 -24.45
CA GLU A 104 -16.13 4.64 -25.35
C GLU A 104 -16.08 5.60 -26.54
N ASN A 105 -15.72 5.04 -27.69
CA ASN A 105 -16.01 5.61 -29.00
C ASN A 105 -17.21 4.85 -29.56
#